data_AF-A0A4U8V2E9-F1
#
_entry.id   AF-A0A4U8V2E9-F1
#
_cell.length_a   1.000
_cell.length_b   1.000
_cell.length_c   1.000
_cell.angle_alpha   90.00
_cell.angle_beta   90.00
_cell.angle_gamma   90.00
#
_symmetry.space_group_name_H-M   'P 1'
#
loop_
_entity.id
_entity.type
_entity.pdbx_description
1 polymer ?
#
loop_
_entity_poly.entity_id
_entity_poly.type
_entity_poly.pdbx_seq_one_letter_code
_entity_poly.pdbx_strand_id
1 'polypeptide(L)'
;MCVVRIAYRGGPATLKPANRCRRSPSRSRNEATLELENGETRLFRSSDERDLQSAIFVAFQLETQAPKQTVLVSLLDRFMRYSVQYAVRVKYELGYWSDVSLLEMKGWKRFIIHVGSEREPSLNLFIFFT
;
A
#
# COMPACT_ATOMS: atom_id res chain seq x y z
N MET A 1 6.27 -13.44 -11.19
CA MET A 1 6.59 -12.27 -10.34
C MET A 1 5.57 -12.16 -9.22
N CYS A 2 5.83 -11.39 -8.16
CA CYS A 2 4.93 -11.32 -7.00
C CYS A 2 4.49 -9.89 -6.72
N VAL A 3 3.19 -9.74 -6.52
CA VAL A 3 2.55 -8.51 -6.08
C VAL A 3 2.16 -8.65 -4.63
N VAL A 4 2.58 -7.69 -3.82
CA VAL A 4 2.26 -7.65 -2.39
C VAL A 4 1.35 -6.47 -2.12
N ARG A 5 0.23 -6.71 -1.44
CA ARG A 5 -0.69 -5.68 -0.98
C ARG A 5 -0.71 -5.69 0.53
N ILE A 6 -0.47 -4.54 1.14
CA ILE A 6 -0.58 -4.31 2.57
C ILE A 6 -1.72 -3.35 2.78
N ALA A 7 -2.60 -3.68 3.71
CA ALA A 7 -3.62 -2.77 4.20
C ALA A 7 -3.44 -2.61 5.72
N TYR A 8 -3.47 -1.38 6.21
CA TYR A 8 -3.23 -1.05 7.61
C TYR A 8 -4.18 0.04 8.11
N ARG A 9 -4.70 -0.11 9.32
CA ARG A 9 -5.46 0.91 10.08
C ARG A 9 -4.80 1.09 11.46
N GLY A 10 -4.59 2.34 11.87
CA GLY A 10 -3.71 2.78 12.98
C GLY A 10 -3.64 1.89 14.24
N GLY A 11 -2.46 1.84 14.87
CA GLY A 11 -2.14 1.00 16.05
C GLY A 11 -0.81 0.23 15.87
N PRO A 12 -0.30 -0.48 16.87
CA PRO A 12 0.91 -1.30 16.69
C PRO A 12 0.69 -2.37 15.62
N ALA A 13 1.40 -2.27 14.49
CA ALA A 13 1.24 -3.17 13.36
C ALA A 13 1.78 -4.57 13.70
N THR A 14 0.89 -5.57 13.78
CA THR A 14 1.30 -6.98 13.84
C THR A 14 1.29 -7.56 12.43
N LEU A 15 2.43 -7.49 11.75
CA LEU A 15 2.63 -8.15 10.45
C LEU A 15 2.64 -9.67 10.66
N LYS A 16 1.50 -10.32 10.45
CA LYS A 16 1.48 -11.79 10.31
C LYS A 16 2.10 -12.14 8.95
N PRO A 17 3.15 -12.98 8.89
CA PRO A 17 3.79 -13.34 7.63
C PRO A 17 2.81 -14.11 6.74
N ALA A 18 2.52 -13.56 5.56
CA ALA A 18 1.82 -14.27 4.51
C ALA A 18 2.84 -15.14 3.76
N ASN A 19 2.91 -16.41 4.11
CA ASN A 19 3.86 -17.35 3.52
C ASN A 19 3.41 -17.76 2.10
N ARG A 20 4.33 -17.55 1.15
CA ARG A 20 4.27 -17.79 -0.31
C ARG A 20 3.30 -16.94 -1.13
N CYS A 21 3.79 -16.48 -2.28
CA CYS A 21 2.96 -15.91 -3.33
C CYS A 21 2.00 -16.99 -3.83
N ARG A 22 0.69 -16.80 -3.61
CA ARG A 22 -0.34 -17.70 -4.12
C ARG A 22 -0.77 -17.19 -5.50
N ARG A 23 -1.04 -18.11 -6.42
CA ARG A 23 -1.76 -17.78 -7.67
C ARG A 23 -3.08 -17.14 -7.29
N SER A 24 -3.30 -15.89 -7.71
CA SER A 24 -4.55 -15.20 -7.36
C SER A 24 -5.66 -15.56 -8.34
N PRO A 25 -6.80 -16.10 -7.87
CA PRO A 25 -8.03 -15.97 -8.62
C PRO A 25 -8.44 -14.49 -8.65
N SER A 26 -9.19 -14.09 -9.68
CA SER A 26 -9.74 -12.73 -9.86
C SER A 26 -10.47 -12.16 -8.63
N ARG A 27 -10.87 -13.02 -7.67
CA ARG A 27 -11.49 -12.68 -6.38
C ARG A 27 -10.59 -11.92 -5.40
N SER A 28 -9.26 -12.06 -5.44
CA SER A 28 -8.36 -11.42 -4.46
C SER A 28 -8.30 -9.89 -4.58
N ARG A 29 -8.75 -9.33 -5.72
CA ARG A 29 -8.87 -7.88 -5.93
C ARG A 29 -9.84 -7.21 -4.94
N ASN A 30 -10.87 -7.93 -4.48
CA ASN A 30 -11.94 -7.34 -3.66
C ASN A 30 -11.67 -7.41 -2.15
N GLU A 31 -10.80 -8.31 -1.67
CA GLU A 31 -10.49 -8.45 -0.24
C GLU A 31 -9.66 -7.29 0.29
N ALA A 32 -8.81 -6.71 -0.55
CA ALA A 32 -8.05 -5.51 -0.22
C ALA A 32 -8.94 -4.27 -0.05
N THR A 33 -10.24 -4.31 -0.40
CA THR A 33 -11.21 -3.20 -0.26
C THR A 33 -12.05 -3.25 1.01
N LEU A 34 -11.92 -4.31 1.80
CA LEU A 34 -12.64 -4.43 3.07
C LEU A 34 -12.17 -3.37 4.07
N GLU A 35 -13.11 -2.90 4.88
CA GLU A 35 -12.82 -2.08 6.04
C GLU A 35 -12.03 -2.91 7.06
N LEU A 36 -10.94 -2.34 7.57
CA LEU A 36 -10.08 -2.95 8.58
C LEU A 36 -10.53 -2.53 9.98
N GLU A 37 -10.30 -3.36 10.99
CA GLU A 37 -10.43 -2.93 12.40
C GLU A 37 -9.21 -2.12 12.84
N ASN A 38 -9.34 -1.31 13.90
CA ASN A 38 -8.21 -0.54 14.44
C ASN A 38 -7.08 -1.48 14.91
N GLY A 39 -5.84 -1.18 14.52
CA GLY A 39 -4.65 -2.00 14.79
C GLY A 39 -4.48 -3.18 13.84
N GLU A 40 -5.42 -3.39 12.92
CA GLU A 40 -5.35 -4.52 12.00
C GLU A 40 -4.38 -4.25 10.84
N THR A 41 -3.53 -5.24 10.55
CA THR A 41 -2.67 -5.27 9.36
C THR A 41 -2.99 -6.51 8.55
N ARG A 42 -3.33 -6.33 7.27
CA ARG A 42 -3.53 -7.45 6.33
C ARG A 42 -2.48 -7.43 5.23
N LEU A 43 -1.92 -8.60 4.97
CA LEU A 43 -0.91 -8.82 3.94
C LEU A 43 -1.43 -9.84 2.93
N PHE A 44 -1.54 -9.42 1.67
CA PHE A 44 -1.96 -10.26 0.56
C PHE A 44 -0.81 -10.39 -0.44
N ARG A 45 -0.47 -11.62 -0.81
CA ARG A 45 0.56 -11.90 -1.83
C ARG A 45 -0.06 -12.64 -3.00
N SER A 46 0.03 -12.06 -4.19
CA SER A 46 -0.52 -12.61 -5.43
C SER A 46 0.56 -12.68 -6.50
N SER A 47 0.67 -13.78 -7.23
CA SER A 47 1.46 -13.82 -8.46
C SER A 47 0.55 -13.63 -9.67
N ASP A 48 0.90 -12.70 -10.56
CA ASP A 48 0.41 -12.69 -11.94
C ASP A 48 1.53 -13.25 -12.83
N GLU A 49 1.20 -14.21 -13.68
CA GLU A 49 2.16 -14.82 -14.63
C GLU A 49 2.34 -13.95 -15.89
N ARG A 50 1.47 -12.96 -16.11
CA ARG A 50 1.56 -12.03 -17.24
C ARG A 50 2.46 -10.84 -16.97
N ASP A 51 2.56 -10.42 -15.70
CA ASP A 51 3.42 -9.31 -15.31
C ASP A 51 4.85 -9.82 -15.10
N LEU A 52 5.77 -9.22 -15.85
CA LEU A 52 7.21 -9.40 -15.71
C LEU A 52 7.80 -8.53 -14.59
N GLN A 53 6.96 -7.94 -13.74
CA GLN A 53 7.40 -7.02 -12.71
C GLN A 53 6.68 -7.30 -11.39
N SER A 54 7.39 -7.04 -10.31
CA SER A 54 6.87 -7.12 -8.96
C SER A 54 6.30 -5.76 -8.56
N ALA A 55 5.28 -5.76 -7.72
CA ALA A 55 4.65 -4.51 -7.27
C ALA A 55 4.27 -4.59 -5.80
N ILE A 56 4.31 -3.44 -5.14
CA ILE A 56 3.82 -3.27 -3.77
C ILE A 56 2.76 -2.20 -3.75
N PHE A 57 1.67 -2.53 -3.09
CA PHE A 57 0.57 -1.63 -2.79
C PHE A 57 0.47 -1.53 -1.28
N VAL A 58 0.72 -0.36 -0.71
CA VAL A 58 0.49 -0.09 0.72
C VAL A 58 -0.72 0.83 0.83
N ALA A 59 -1.76 0.38 1.51
CA ALA A 59 -3.00 1.10 1.72
C ALA A 59 -3.19 1.42 3.21
N PHE A 60 -3.22 2.71 3.54
CA PHE A 60 -3.53 3.20 4.87
C PHE A 60 -5.00 3.61 4.92
N GLN A 61 -5.76 3.00 5.82
CA GLN A 61 -7.14 3.38 6.09
C GLN A 61 -7.19 4.54 7.09
N LEU A 62 -7.86 5.62 6.69
CA LEU A 62 -7.99 6.86 7.44
C LEU A 62 -9.48 7.14 7.70
N GLU A 63 -9.86 7.22 8.97
CA GLU A 63 -11.19 7.70 9.35
C GLU A 63 -11.29 9.19 8.97
N THR A 64 -12.39 9.58 8.32
CA THR A 64 -12.59 10.96 7.84
C THR A 64 -13.93 11.54 8.23
N GLN A 65 -14.55 11.01 9.30
CA GLN A 65 -15.83 11.51 9.80
C GLN A 65 -15.76 12.97 10.27
N ALA A 66 -14.56 13.48 10.59
CA ALA A 66 -14.36 14.88 10.97
C ALA A 66 -13.87 15.76 9.80
N PRO A 67 -14.44 16.96 9.58
CA PRO A 67 -14.00 17.88 8.53
C PRO A 67 -12.51 18.28 8.63
N LYS A 68 -12.00 18.45 9.86
CA LYS A 68 -10.59 18.77 10.13
C LYS A 68 -9.64 17.66 9.66
N GLN A 69 -10.02 16.39 9.85
CA GLN A 69 -9.24 15.25 9.37
C GLN A 69 -9.21 15.19 7.85
N THR A 70 -10.32 15.51 7.19
CA THR A 70 -10.39 15.54 5.72
C THR A 70 -9.38 16.52 5.13
N VAL A 71 -9.30 17.75 5.66
CA VAL A 71 -8.33 18.75 5.19
C VAL A 71 -6.89 18.31 5.46
N LEU A 72 -6.62 17.77 6.64
CA LEU A 72 -5.30 17.26 7.01
C LEU A 72 -4.83 16.15 6.07
N VAL A 73 -5.72 15.20 5.74
CA VAL A 73 -5.41 14.09 4.84
C VAL A 73 -5.16 14.58 3.40
N SER A 74 -5.93 15.56 2.92
CA SER A 74 -5.68 16.18 1.62
C SER A 74 -4.34 16.93 1.56
N LEU A 75 -3.95 17.62 2.64
CA LEU A 75 -2.63 18.25 2.73
C LEU A 75 -1.51 17.21 2.75
N LEU A 76 -1.68 16.15 3.54
CA LEU A 76 -0.72 15.04 3.60
C LEU A 76 -0.52 14.42 2.22
N ASP A 77 -1.59 14.17 1.46
CA ASP A 77 -1.49 13.64 0.10
C ASP A 77 -0.60 14.51 -0.80
N ARG A 78 -0.78 15.83 -0.75
CA ARG A 78 0.00 16.78 -1.55
C ARG A 78 1.49 16.80 -1.17
N PHE A 79 1.80 16.74 0.13
CA PHE A 79 3.20 16.70 0.61
C PHE A 79 3.88 15.36 0.32
N MET A 80 3.13 14.27 0.45
CA MET A 80 3.68 12.93 0.31
C MET A 80 3.95 12.55 -1.15
N ARG A 81 3.16 13.01 -2.12
CA ARG A 81 3.36 12.67 -3.55
C ARG A 81 4.81 12.86 -4.01
N TYR A 82 5.36 14.06 -3.85
CA TYR A 82 6.74 14.36 -4.27
C TYR A 82 7.77 13.63 -3.42
N SER A 83 7.56 13.59 -2.11
CA SER A 83 8.50 13.01 -1.16
C SER A 83 8.65 11.50 -1.34
N VAL A 84 7.54 10.80 -1.53
CA VAL A 84 7.51 9.35 -1.81
C VAL A 84 8.11 9.07 -3.17
N GLN A 85 7.75 9.85 -4.20
CA GLN A 85 8.30 9.64 -5.54
C GLN A 85 9.83 9.82 -5.56
N TYR A 86 10.33 10.86 -4.89
CA TYR A 86 11.77 11.10 -4.72
C TYR A 86 12.43 9.97 -3.93
N ALA A 87 11.86 9.57 -2.80
CA ALA A 87 12.41 8.50 -1.98
C ALA A 87 12.51 7.18 -2.76
N VAL A 88 11.43 6.78 -3.42
CA VAL A 88 11.34 5.51 -4.17
C VAL A 88 12.28 5.50 -5.37
N ARG A 89 12.31 6.57 -6.18
CA ARG A 89 13.05 6.58 -7.45
C ARG A 89 14.50 7.01 -7.30
N VAL A 90 14.75 8.05 -6.51
CA VAL A 90 16.06 8.72 -6.45
C VAL A 90 16.87 8.26 -5.25
N LYS A 91 16.28 8.30 -4.06
CA LYS A 91 17.05 8.03 -2.82
C LYS A 91 17.34 6.55 -2.62
N TYR A 92 16.35 5.69 -2.84
CA TYR A 92 16.43 4.25 -2.52
C TYR A 92 16.40 3.34 -3.76
N GLU A 93 16.16 3.90 -4.95
CA GLU A 93 16.14 3.18 -6.23
C GLU A 93 15.29 1.88 -6.18
N LEU A 94 14.14 1.95 -5.52
CA LEU A 94 13.31 0.77 -5.22
C LEU A 94 12.51 0.29 -6.41
N GLY A 95 12.27 1.16 -7.39
CA GLY A 95 11.45 0.84 -8.54
C GLY A 95 11.52 1.93 -9.60
N TYR A 96 11.22 1.55 -10.83
CA TYR A 96 11.23 2.49 -11.94
C TYR A 96 10.04 3.44 -11.88
N TRP A 97 8.99 3.14 -11.10
CA TRP A 97 7.85 4.02 -10.90
C TRP A 97 7.23 3.88 -9.51
N SER A 98 6.60 4.97 -9.08
CA SER A 98 5.71 5.00 -7.93
C SER A 98 4.54 5.93 -8.20
N ASP A 99 3.43 5.66 -7.53
CA ASP A 99 2.28 6.55 -7.47
C ASP A 99 1.76 6.64 -6.04
N VAL A 100 1.18 7.78 -5.73
CA VAL A 100 0.52 8.06 -4.45
C VAL A 100 -0.89 8.54 -4.76
N SER A 101 -1.87 7.84 -4.20
CA SER A 101 -3.28 8.07 -4.50
C SER A 101 -4.12 8.08 -3.22
N LEU A 102 -4.94 9.11 -3.05
CA LEU A 102 -5.96 9.17 -2.00
C LEU A 102 -7.32 8.77 -2.60
N LEU A 103 -7.84 7.61 -2.21
CA LEU A 103 -9.16 7.13 -2.62
C LEU A 103 -10.21 7.43 -1.55
N GLU A 104 -11.38 7.90 -1.99
CA GLU A 104 -12.54 8.11 -1.12
C GLU A 104 -13.43 6.86 -1.14
N MET A 105 -13.74 6.35 0.05
CA MET A 105 -14.63 5.22 0.27
C MET A 105 -15.84 5.69 1.09
N LYS A 106 -16.90 4.88 1.16
CA LYS A 106 -18.09 5.22 1.94
C LYS A 106 -17.73 5.34 3.44
N GLY A 107 -17.53 6.57 3.92
CA GLY A 107 -17.29 6.90 5.34
C GLY A 107 -15.82 6.95 5.77
N TRP A 108 -14.86 6.69 4.87
CA TRP A 108 -13.43 6.72 5.17
C TRP A 108 -12.59 6.97 3.91
N LYS A 109 -11.32 7.33 4.08
CA LYS A 109 -10.38 7.52 2.97
C LYS A 109 -9.25 6.52 3.05
N ARG A 110 -8.67 6.22 1.90
CA ARG A 110 -7.55 5.30 1.76
C ARG A 110 -6.40 6.00 1.08
N PHE A 111 -5.28 6.11 1.79
CA PHE A 111 -4.04 6.61 1.21
C PHE A 111 -3.23 5.43 0.69
N ILE A 112 -2.93 5.42 -0.61
CA ILE A 112 -2.29 4.31 -1.30
C ILE A 112 -0.93 4.74 -1.81
N ILE A 113 0.09 3.95 -1.51
CA ILE A 113 1.40 4.03 -2.13
C ILE A 113 1.56 2.80 -3.02
N HIS A 114 1.84 3.05 -4.29
CA HIS A 114 2.14 2.01 -5.27
C HIS A 114 3.60 2.15 -5.70
N VAL A 115 4.34 1.05 -5.67
CA VAL A 115 5.71 0.94 -6.19
C VAL A 115 5.80 -0.27 -7.09
N GLY A 116 6.24 -0.11 -8.34
CA GLY A 116 6.57 -1.23 -9.22
C GLY A 116 8.06 -1.32 -9.50
N SER A 117 8.57 -2.55 -9.47
CA SER A 117 9.99 -2.84 -9.48
C SER A 117 10.29 -4.21 -10.09
N GLU A 118 11.51 -4.37 -10.59
CA GLU A 118 12.07 -5.69 -10.95
C GLU A 118 12.57 -6.45 -9.71
N ARG A 119 12.76 -5.76 -8.57
CA ARG A 119 13.22 -6.33 -7.31
C ARG A 119 12.11 -7.08 -6.58
N GLU A 120 12.50 -8.04 -5.74
CA GLU A 120 11.55 -8.80 -4.92
C GLU A 120 10.83 -7.86 -3.92
N PRO A 121 9.49 -7.98 -3.77
CA PRO A 121 8.72 -7.11 -2.89
C PRO A 121 9.16 -7.07 -1.42
N SER A 122 9.78 -8.15 -0.93
CA SER A 122 10.28 -8.26 0.44
C SER A 122 11.31 -7.16 0.78
N LEU A 123 12.16 -6.79 -0.17
CA LEU A 123 13.20 -5.76 0.00
C LEU A 123 12.61 -4.35 0.06
N ASN A 124 11.59 -4.08 -0.75
CA ASN A 124 10.95 -2.77 -0.82
C ASN A 124 10.06 -2.49 0.41
N LEU A 125 9.62 -3.52 1.13
CA LEU A 125 8.80 -3.39 2.35
C LEU A 125 9.58 -2.89 3.57
N PHE A 126 10.88 -3.20 3.64
CA PHE A 126 11.68 -2.86 4.82
C PHE A 126 11.77 -1.34 5.04
N ILE A 127 11.81 -0.56 3.96
CA ILE A 127 12.01 0.90 3.99
C ILE A 127 10.75 1.68 4.39
N PHE A 128 9.55 1.08 4.29
CA PHE A 128 8.31 1.75 4.71
C PHE A 128 8.02 1.64 6.21
N PHE A 129 8.72 0.75 6.93
CA PHE A 129 8.45 0.46 8.34
C PHE A 129 9.66 0.65 9.27
N THR A 130 10.79 1.16 8.75
CA THR A 130 11.96 1.62 9.51
C THR A 130 12.09 3.13 9.43
#